data_AF-A0A2P5LLD4-F1
#
_entry.id   AF-A0A2P5LLD4-F1
#
_cell.length_a   1.000
_cell.length_b   1.000
_cell.length_c   1.000
_cell.angle_alpha   90.00
_cell.angle_beta   90.00
_cell.angle_gamma   90.00
#
_symmetry.space_group_name_H-M   'P 1'
#
loop_
_entity.id
_entity.type
_entity.pdbx_description
1 polymer ?
#
loop_
_entity_poly.entity_id
_entity_poly.type
_entity_poly.pdbx_seq_one_letter_code
_entity_poly.pdbx_strand_id
1 'polypeptide(L)'
;MFRPHNTQHAWLMPDWLMVMGLVLLWKQAYSAASAAQLQWLLYPLVVMLELFSDLAFADTGFGEWLDSTHQVSIVKACAGGNFLAIAWLGYLWRGRGQTLTWQRLSAALLLSWLTVIIANTSRILLCVYGQDALAKSTGLTVAHSHQLIGVVVYFGCLWLQLLPSTKAGNGNAIAAATAIYLGVALVIPVLRAGILGLPQPSWSYALWAAGVPMMAVAAVGFVCRRQACRS
;
A
#
# COMPACT_ATOMS: atom_id res chain seq x y z
N MET A 1 -21.21 -0.97 41.77
CA MET A 1 -20.74 -1.57 40.50
C MET A 1 -19.94 -0.51 39.75
N PHE A 2 -18.63 -0.43 40.04
CA PHE A 2 -17.72 0.53 39.39
C PHE A 2 -17.48 0.05 37.95
N ARG A 3 -17.99 0.79 36.95
CA ARG A 3 -17.45 0.70 35.58
C ARG A 3 -16.14 1.48 35.60
N PRO A 4 -14.96 0.87 35.42
CA PRO A 4 -13.74 1.65 35.25
C PRO A 4 -13.91 2.54 34.01
N HIS A 5 -13.59 3.82 34.19
CA HIS A 5 -13.52 4.80 33.12
C HIS A 5 -12.64 4.24 32.00
N ASN A 6 -13.24 4.08 30.83
CA ASN A 6 -12.56 3.76 29.59
C ASN A 6 -11.71 4.98 29.20
N THR A 7 -10.52 5.12 29.79
CA THR A 7 -9.53 6.10 29.35
C THR A 7 -9.10 5.68 27.96
N GLN A 8 -9.63 6.37 26.95
CA GLN A 8 -9.15 6.27 25.58
C GLN A 8 -7.71 6.79 25.57
N HIS A 9 -6.74 5.90 25.83
CA HIS A 9 -5.34 6.22 25.67
C HIS A 9 -5.07 6.30 24.18
N ALA A 10 -5.09 7.53 23.66
CA ALA A 10 -4.44 7.84 22.40
C ALA A 10 -2.98 7.40 22.50
N TRP A 11 -2.47 6.79 21.43
CA TRP A 11 -1.07 6.35 21.38
C TRP A 11 -0.14 7.52 21.66
N LEU A 12 0.79 7.30 22.59
CA LEU A 12 1.79 8.29 22.96
C LEU A 12 2.95 8.22 21.96
N MET A 13 3.87 9.20 22.04
CA MET A 13 5.08 9.21 21.20
C MET A 13 5.86 7.87 21.22
N PRO A 14 6.04 7.18 22.36
CA PRO A 14 6.75 5.90 22.40
C PRO A 14 6.09 4.81 21.54
N ASP A 15 4.76 4.74 21.52
CA ASP A 15 4.02 3.75 20.72
C ASP A 15 4.29 3.96 19.23
N TRP A 16 4.25 5.21 18.78
CA TRP A 16 4.53 5.55 17.39
C TRP A 16 6.00 5.32 17.01
N LEU A 17 6.94 5.62 17.91
CA LEU A 17 8.36 5.30 17.68
C LEU A 17 8.57 3.80 17.53
N MET A 18 7.94 2.98 18.36
CA MET A 18 7.98 1.53 18.22
C MET A 18 7.38 1.06 16.89
N VAL A 19 6.20 1.55 16.52
CA VAL A 19 5.54 1.19 15.24
C VAL A 19 6.42 1.60 14.05
N MET A 20 6.99 2.80 14.05
CA MET A 20 7.91 3.24 13.00
C MET A 20 9.17 2.36 12.95
N GLY A 21 9.73 2.00 14.11
CA GLY A 21 10.86 1.08 14.21
C GLY A 21 10.54 -0.27 13.56
N LEU A 22 9.37 -0.85 13.85
CA LEU A 22 8.93 -2.11 13.23
C LEU A 22 8.74 -1.99 11.72
N VAL A 23 8.19 -0.88 11.23
CA VAL A 23 8.04 -0.64 9.78
C VAL A 23 9.39 -0.51 9.08
N LEU A 24 10.36 0.16 9.70
CA LEU A 24 11.72 0.27 9.18
C LEU A 24 12.45 -1.07 9.18
N LEU A 25 12.30 -1.86 10.25
CA LEU A 25 12.83 -3.23 10.33
C LEU A 25 12.22 -4.11 9.24
N TRP A 26 10.90 -4.05 9.05
CA TRP A 26 10.21 -4.76 7.96
C TRP A 26 10.74 -4.34 6.59
N LYS A 27 10.87 -3.03 6.33
CA LYS A 27 11.41 -2.51 5.07
C LYS A 27 12.82 -3.02 4.81
N GLN A 28 13.66 -3.04 5.84
CA GLN A 28 15.02 -3.54 5.72
C GLN A 28 15.04 -5.05 5.47
N ALA A 29 14.29 -5.84 6.23
CA ALA A 29 14.17 -7.29 6.06
C ALA A 29 13.64 -7.65 4.66
N TYR A 30 12.56 -7.00 4.21
CA TYR A 30 12.00 -7.18 2.87
C TYR A 30 13.01 -6.82 1.77
N SER A 31 13.79 -5.74 1.96
CA SER A 31 14.81 -5.36 0.99
C SER A 31 15.90 -6.41 0.83
N ALA A 32 16.24 -7.13 1.91
CA ALA A 32 17.24 -8.20 1.90
C ALA A 32 16.68 -9.57 1.47
N ALA A 33 15.37 -9.80 1.60
CA ALA A 33 14.75 -11.10 1.35
C ALA A 33 14.84 -11.54 -0.13
N SER A 34 15.04 -12.83 -0.39
CA SER A 34 14.90 -13.42 -1.73
C SER A 34 13.43 -13.69 -2.08
N ALA A 35 13.12 -13.95 -3.35
CA ALA A 35 11.77 -14.36 -3.77
C ALA A 35 11.34 -15.66 -3.06
N ALA A 36 12.24 -16.63 -2.92
CA ALA A 36 11.99 -17.85 -2.16
C ALA A 36 11.60 -17.60 -0.69
N GLN A 37 12.19 -16.59 -0.02
CA GLN A 37 11.81 -16.24 1.36
C GLN A 37 10.44 -15.53 1.45
N LEU A 38 9.91 -15.07 0.33
CA LEU A 38 8.65 -14.31 0.25
C LEU A 38 7.48 -15.15 -0.29
N GLN A 39 7.60 -16.49 -0.33
CA GLN A 39 6.52 -17.36 -0.82
C GLN A 39 5.20 -17.19 -0.05
N TRP A 40 5.23 -16.83 1.23
CA TRP A 40 4.02 -16.53 2.01
C TRP A 40 3.26 -15.29 1.52
N LEU A 41 3.86 -14.46 0.65
CA LEU A 41 3.18 -13.41 -0.12
C LEU A 41 2.97 -13.82 -1.57
N LEU A 42 3.98 -14.42 -2.21
CA LEU A 42 3.97 -14.73 -3.64
C LEU A 42 3.03 -15.88 -4.00
N TYR A 43 3.06 -16.99 -3.24
CA TYR A 43 2.24 -18.16 -3.55
C TYR A 43 0.74 -17.89 -3.41
N PRO A 44 0.24 -17.27 -2.32
CA PRO A 44 -1.17 -16.87 -2.24
C PRO A 44 -1.59 -15.89 -3.33
N LEU A 45 -0.68 -15.01 -3.76
CA LEU A 45 -0.91 -14.11 -4.89
C LEU A 45 -1.08 -14.90 -6.20
N VAL A 46 -0.21 -15.88 -6.47
CA VAL A 46 -0.32 -16.78 -7.64
C VAL A 46 -1.67 -17.49 -7.63
N VAL A 47 -2.04 -18.13 -6.50
CA VAL A 47 -3.32 -18.82 -6.36
C VAL A 47 -4.51 -17.89 -6.67
N MET A 48 -4.46 -16.64 -6.19
CA MET A 48 -5.51 -15.66 -6.50
C MET A 48 -5.53 -15.25 -7.97
N LEU A 49 -4.37 -15.14 -8.62
CA LEU A 49 -4.32 -14.83 -10.05
C LEU A 49 -4.94 -15.97 -10.87
N GLU A 50 -4.55 -17.22 -10.62
CA GLU A 50 -5.10 -18.39 -11.31
C GLU A 50 -6.61 -18.59 -11.01
N LEU A 51 -7.08 -18.18 -9.82
CA LEU A 51 -8.49 -18.25 -9.47
C LEU A 51 -9.35 -17.23 -10.24
N PHE A 52 -8.80 -16.06 -10.57
CA PHE A 52 -9.56 -14.94 -11.13
C PHE A 52 -9.22 -14.65 -12.60
N SER A 53 -8.36 -15.44 -13.24
CA SER A 53 -8.01 -15.27 -14.65
C SER A 53 -7.60 -16.59 -15.31
N ASP A 54 -7.27 -16.53 -16.60
CA ASP A 54 -6.75 -17.66 -17.39
C ASP A 54 -5.23 -17.79 -17.31
N LEU A 55 -4.61 -17.23 -16.26
CA LEU A 55 -3.19 -17.35 -16.01
C LEU A 55 -2.90 -18.73 -15.40
N ALA A 56 -1.77 -19.33 -15.77
CA ALA A 56 -1.27 -20.60 -15.27
C ALA A 56 0.23 -20.47 -15.00
N PHE A 57 0.61 -20.47 -13.72
CA PHE A 57 1.96 -20.17 -13.27
C PHE A 57 2.76 -21.44 -12.96
N ALA A 58 3.93 -21.55 -13.56
CA ALA A 58 4.92 -22.57 -13.22
C ALA A 58 6.06 -21.97 -12.37
N ASP A 59 6.50 -22.70 -11.35
CA ASP A 59 7.70 -22.34 -10.57
C ASP A 59 8.95 -22.42 -11.46
N THR A 60 9.78 -21.38 -11.42
CA THR A 60 11.04 -21.29 -12.16
C THR A 60 12.22 -21.93 -11.42
N GLY A 61 12.03 -22.40 -10.18
CA GLY A 61 13.04 -23.02 -9.33
C GLY A 61 13.80 -22.05 -8.43
N PHE A 62 13.55 -20.75 -8.54
CA PHE A 62 14.20 -19.69 -7.73
C PHE A 62 13.21 -18.96 -6.80
N GLY A 63 12.01 -19.51 -6.62
CA GLY A 63 10.91 -18.87 -5.89
C GLY A 63 10.21 -17.77 -6.69
N GLU A 64 10.35 -17.80 -8.01
CA GLU A 64 9.60 -16.94 -8.93
C GLU A 64 8.66 -17.80 -9.76
N TRP A 65 7.60 -17.20 -10.29
CA TRP A 65 6.58 -17.93 -11.03
C TRP A 65 6.39 -17.32 -12.41
N LEU A 66 6.23 -18.14 -13.44
CA LEU A 66 6.10 -17.71 -14.82
C LEU A 66 4.87 -18.33 -15.47
N ASP A 67 4.02 -17.46 -16.04
CA ASP A 67 3.06 -17.87 -17.06
C ASP A 67 3.73 -17.64 -18.44
N SER A 68 4.00 -18.74 -19.14
CA SER A 68 4.68 -18.71 -20.44
C SER A 68 3.77 -18.29 -21.59
N THR A 69 2.46 -18.42 -21.45
CA THR A 69 1.47 -18.08 -22.48
C THR A 69 1.34 -16.56 -22.61
N HIS A 70 1.19 -15.88 -21.49
CA HIS A 70 1.00 -14.44 -21.34
C HIS A 70 2.31 -13.69 -21.09
N GLN A 71 3.43 -14.40 -20.89
CA GLN A 71 4.75 -13.85 -20.58
C GLN A 71 4.75 -12.98 -19.31
N VAL A 72 4.02 -13.44 -18.29
CA VAL A 72 3.88 -12.75 -16.99
C VAL A 72 4.75 -13.45 -15.96
N SER A 73 5.67 -12.70 -15.35
CA SER A 73 6.52 -13.20 -14.28
C SER A 73 6.17 -12.56 -12.92
N ILE A 74 6.02 -13.41 -11.91
CA ILE A 74 5.77 -13.05 -10.51
C ILE A 74 7.09 -13.16 -9.76
N VAL A 75 7.78 -12.03 -9.70
CA VAL A 75 9.08 -11.86 -9.03
C VAL A 75 8.92 -11.19 -7.67
N LYS A 76 10.01 -11.03 -6.92
CA LYS A 76 10.03 -10.29 -5.62
C LYS A 76 9.30 -8.94 -5.67
N ALA A 77 9.42 -8.19 -6.77
CA ALA A 77 8.76 -6.88 -6.91
C ALA A 77 7.22 -6.97 -6.88
N CYS A 78 6.64 -8.14 -7.19
CA CYS A 78 5.20 -8.40 -7.18
C CYS A 78 4.66 -8.77 -5.78
N ALA A 79 5.52 -9.09 -4.80
CA ALA A 79 5.08 -9.47 -3.46
C ALA A 79 4.35 -8.35 -2.70
N GLY A 80 4.51 -7.08 -3.11
CA GLY A 80 3.84 -5.94 -2.52
C GLY A 80 4.26 -5.62 -1.08
N GLY A 81 5.49 -5.97 -0.67
CA GLY A 81 5.96 -5.71 0.70
C GLY A 81 5.97 -4.23 1.11
N ASN A 82 6.11 -3.32 0.13
CA ASN A 82 5.92 -1.88 0.37
C ASN A 82 4.47 -1.56 0.73
N PHE A 83 3.52 -2.12 0.01
CA PHE A 83 2.11 -1.91 0.28
C PHE A 83 1.66 -2.62 1.56
N LEU A 84 2.30 -3.72 1.95
CA LEU A 84 2.08 -4.36 3.26
C LEU A 84 2.37 -3.41 4.41
N ALA A 85 3.50 -2.71 4.36
CA ALA A 85 3.85 -1.70 5.36
C ALA A 85 2.83 -0.55 5.38
N ILE A 86 2.41 -0.08 4.21
CA ILE A 86 1.40 0.98 4.05
C ILE A 86 0.06 0.55 4.66
N ALA A 87 -0.46 -0.62 4.29
CA ALA A 87 -1.72 -1.15 4.77
C ALA A 87 -1.65 -1.47 6.28
N TRP A 88 -0.51 -1.94 6.78
CA TRP A 88 -0.32 -2.19 8.22
C TRP A 88 -0.41 -0.89 9.01
N LEU A 89 0.29 0.16 8.56
CA LEU A 89 0.16 1.50 9.13
C LEU A 89 -1.26 2.05 9.04
N GLY A 90 -1.99 1.78 7.96
CA GLY A 90 -3.40 2.13 7.83
C GLY A 90 -4.28 1.52 8.93
N TYR A 91 -4.11 0.21 9.22
CA TYR A 91 -4.91 -0.47 10.24
C TYR A 91 -4.53 -0.03 11.65
N LEU A 92 -3.24 0.20 11.88
CA LEU A 92 -2.73 0.76 13.13
C LEU A 92 -3.25 2.19 13.35
N TRP A 93 -3.21 3.03 12.32
CA TRP A 93 -3.79 4.37 12.35
C TRP A 93 -5.29 4.35 12.64
N ARG A 94 -6.04 3.43 12.04
CA ARG A 94 -7.47 3.23 12.36
C ARG A 94 -7.71 2.92 13.84
N GLY A 95 -6.79 2.19 14.47
CA GLY A 95 -6.84 1.80 15.87
C GLY A 95 -6.21 2.77 16.87
N ARG A 96 -5.66 3.91 16.44
CA ARG A 96 -4.78 4.80 17.26
C ARG A 96 -5.37 5.39 18.54
N GLY A 97 -6.70 5.38 18.68
CA GLY A 97 -7.39 5.86 19.88
C GLY A 97 -7.62 4.78 20.94
N GLN A 98 -7.12 3.56 20.71
CA GLN A 98 -7.26 2.40 21.59
C GLN A 98 -5.86 1.97 22.03
N THR A 99 -5.72 1.33 23.19
CA THR A 99 -4.40 0.86 23.66
C THR A 99 -3.70 -0.03 22.61
N LEU A 100 -2.41 0.23 22.40
CA LEU A 100 -1.57 -0.62 21.57
C LEU A 100 -1.27 -1.92 22.32
N THR A 101 -1.67 -3.05 21.75
CA THR A 101 -1.42 -4.38 22.31
C THR A 101 -0.84 -5.28 21.24
N TRP A 102 -0.21 -6.38 21.66
CA TRP A 102 0.28 -7.40 20.73
C TRP A 102 -0.83 -7.99 19.87
N GLN A 103 -2.04 -8.19 20.41
CA GLN A 103 -3.18 -8.66 19.61
C GLN A 103 -3.56 -7.67 18.51
N ARG A 104 -3.47 -6.35 18.78
CA ARG A 104 -3.76 -5.33 17.78
C ARG A 104 -2.69 -5.29 16.69
N LEU A 105 -1.42 -5.37 17.08
CA LEU A 105 -0.30 -5.42 16.13
C LEU A 105 -0.43 -6.61 15.19
N SER A 106 -0.68 -7.81 15.72
CA SER A 106 -0.83 -9.04 14.93
C SER A 106 -2.10 -9.04 14.08
N ALA A 107 -3.24 -8.60 14.62
CA ALA A 107 -4.48 -8.48 13.85
C ALA A 107 -4.34 -7.48 12.70
N ALA A 108 -3.69 -6.33 12.93
CA ALA A 108 -3.43 -5.34 11.90
C ALA A 108 -2.50 -5.89 10.80
N LEU A 109 -1.51 -6.71 11.18
CA LEU A 109 -0.60 -7.36 10.22
C LEU A 109 -1.31 -8.45 9.40
N LEU A 110 -2.18 -9.23 10.01
CA LEU A 110 -2.98 -10.23 9.30
C LEU A 110 -3.93 -9.56 8.30
N LEU A 111 -4.63 -8.50 8.73
CA LEU A 111 -5.52 -7.73 7.85
C LEU A 111 -4.76 -7.04 6.73
N SER A 112 -3.56 -6.50 7.00
CA SER A 112 -2.73 -5.90 5.95
C SER A 112 -2.23 -6.95 4.96
N TRP A 113 -1.88 -8.16 5.42
CA TRP A 113 -1.52 -9.27 4.55
C TRP A 113 -2.66 -9.62 3.58
N LEU A 114 -3.89 -9.80 4.09
CA LEU A 114 -5.07 -10.03 3.24
C LEU A 114 -5.29 -8.89 2.23
N THR A 115 -5.16 -7.65 2.70
CA THR A 115 -5.35 -6.45 1.87
C THR A 115 -4.31 -6.40 0.74
N VAL A 116 -3.07 -6.78 1.01
CA VAL A 116 -1.98 -6.83 0.00
C VAL A 116 -2.23 -7.88 -1.04
N ILE A 117 -2.66 -9.08 -0.66
CA ILE A 117 -2.98 -10.13 -1.64
C ILE A 117 -4.04 -9.62 -2.61
N ILE A 118 -5.16 -9.09 -2.11
CA ILE A 118 -6.25 -8.56 -2.95
C ILE A 118 -5.78 -7.40 -3.83
N ALA A 119 -5.06 -6.44 -3.26
CA ALA A 119 -4.58 -5.27 -4.00
C ALA A 119 -3.56 -5.64 -5.07
N ASN A 120 -2.63 -6.55 -4.77
CA ASN A 120 -1.63 -7.02 -5.74
C ASN A 120 -2.28 -7.84 -6.85
N THR A 121 -3.23 -8.72 -6.54
CA THR A 121 -4.01 -9.46 -7.55
C THR A 121 -4.69 -8.47 -8.48
N SER A 122 -5.42 -7.50 -7.93
CA SER A 122 -6.11 -6.47 -8.72
C SER A 122 -5.13 -5.67 -9.59
N ARG A 123 -4.01 -5.23 -9.02
CA ARG A 123 -2.98 -4.49 -9.75
C ARG A 123 -2.41 -5.30 -10.91
N ILE A 124 -2.07 -6.57 -10.68
CA ILE A 124 -1.46 -7.41 -11.71
C ILE A 124 -2.46 -7.72 -12.81
N LEU A 125 -3.70 -8.08 -12.49
CA LEU A 125 -4.75 -8.30 -13.49
C LEU A 125 -5.02 -7.05 -14.32
N LEU A 126 -5.09 -5.86 -13.68
CA LEU A 126 -5.23 -4.60 -14.39
C LEU A 126 -4.02 -4.31 -15.29
N CYS A 127 -2.80 -4.69 -14.88
CA CYS A 127 -1.62 -4.55 -15.72
C CYS A 127 -1.65 -5.52 -16.92
N VAL A 128 -2.05 -6.78 -16.70
CA VAL A 128 -2.10 -7.80 -17.77
C VAL A 128 -3.16 -7.47 -18.80
N TYR A 129 -4.38 -7.10 -18.38
CA TYR A 129 -5.52 -6.95 -19.30
C TYR A 129 -5.86 -5.49 -19.63
N GLY A 130 -5.42 -4.51 -18.82
CA GLY A 130 -5.85 -3.11 -18.94
C GLY A 130 -4.76 -2.11 -19.31
N GLN A 131 -3.48 -2.45 -19.13
CA GLN A 131 -2.37 -1.51 -19.27
C GLN A 131 -2.25 -0.93 -20.68
N ASP A 132 -2.37 -1.77 -21.71
CA ASP A 132 -2.23 -1.33 -23.11
C ASP A 132 -3.40 -0.45 -23.56
N ALA A 133 -4.62 -0.78 -23.11
CA ALA A 133 -5.80 0.04 -23.36
C ALA A 133 -5.68 1.40 -22.66
N LEU A 134 -5.15 1.43 -21.44
CA LEU A 134 -4.87 2.65 -20.71
C LEU A 134 -3.79 3.50 -21.40
N ALA A 135 -2.68 2.89 -21.81
CA ALA A 135 -1.60 3.56 -22.53
C ALA A 135 -2.11 4.22 -23.82
N LYS A 136 -2.90 3.48 -24.62
CA LYS A 136 -3.49 3.98 -25.87
C LYS A 136 -4.48 5.11 -25.63
N SER A 137 -5.38 4.99 -24.65
CA SER A 137 -6.43 5.98 -24.40
C SER A 137 -5.92 7.28 -23.76
N THR A 138 -4.82 7.22 -23.01
CA THR A 138 -4.25 8.37 -22.31
C THR A 138 -3.03 8.97 -23.00
N GLY A 139 -2.50 8.30 -24.03
CA GLY A 139 -1.23 8.67 -24.67
C GLY A 139 -0.01 8.45 -23.77
N LEU A 140 -0.17 7.72 -22.66
CA LEU A 140 0.92 7.40 -21.74
C LEU A 140 1.82 6.29 -22.30
N THR A 141 3.08 6.29 -21.87
CA THR A 141 3.96 5.14 -22.09
C THR A 141 3.46 3.94 -21.28
N VAL A 142 3.85 2.74 -21.71
CA VAL A 142 3.59 1.48 -20.99
C VAL A 142 4.08 1.57 -19.53
N ALA A 143 5.28 2.12 -19.33
CA ALA A 143 5.88 2.29 -18.01
C ALA A 143 5.08 3.26 -17.11
N HIS A 144 4.61 4.39 -17.64
CA HIS A 144 3.79 5.33 -16.87
C HIS A 144 2.40 4.76 -16.58
N SER A 145 1.80 4.03 -17.52
CA SER A 145 0.52 3.36 -17.31
C SER A 145 0.62 2.33 -16.19
N HIS A 146 1.69 1.53 -16.19
CA HIS A 146 1.98 0.58 -15.12
C HIS A 146 2.13 1.25 -13.74
N GLN A 147 2.87 2.36 -13.69
CA GLN A 147 3.04 3.15 -12.46
C GLN A 147 1.69 3.71 -11.98
N LEU A 148 0.90 4.28 -12.88
CA LEU A 148 -0.41 4.85 -12.56
C LEU A 148 -1.36 3.79 -12.00
N ILE A 149 -1.47 2.61 -12.63
CA ILE A 149 -2.27 1.49 -12.13
C ILE A 149 -1.83 1.12 -10.71
N GLY A 150 -0.51 0.97 -10.49
CA GLY A 150 0.03 0.65 -9.17
C GLY A 150 -0.33 1.68 -8.10
N VAL A 151 -0.17 2.98 -8.40
CA VAL A 151 -0.50 4.06 -7.47
C VAL A 151 -2.00 4.10 -7.19
N VAL A 152 -2.84 4.05 -8.22
CA VAL A 152 -4.31 4.12 -8.09
C VAL A 152 -4.84 2.96 -7.25
N VAL A 153 -4.39 1.72 -7.50
CA VAL A 153 -4.84 0.55 -6.74
C VAL A 153 -4.42 0.65 -5.29
N TYR A 154 -3.13 0.86 -5.02
CA TYR A 154 -2.62 0.90 -3.64
C TYR A 154 -3.17 2.09 -2.84
N PHE A 155 -3.14 3.29 -3.42
CA PHE A 155 -3.68 4.47 -2.74
C PHE A 155 -5.21 4.34 -2.54
N GLY A 156 -5.93 3.84 -3.54
CA GLY A 156 -7.37 3.60 -3.46
C GLY A 156 -7.72 2.62 -2.33
N CYS A 157 -7.03 1.47 -2.27
CA CYS A 157 -7.22 0.50 -1.19
C CYS A 157 -6.95 1.10 0.19
N LEU A 158 -5.87 1.87 0.36
CA LEU A 158 -5.55 2.54 1.63
C LEU A 158 -6.59 3.60 2.01
N TRP A 159 -7.07 4.39 1.05
CA TRP A 159 -8.10 5.38 1.29
C TRP A 159 -9.40 4.71 1.74
N LEU A 160 -9.86 3.67 1.03
CA LEU A 160 -11.03 2.88 1.40
C LEU A 160 -10.88 2.26 2.80
N GLN A 161 -9.70 1.72 3.12
CA GLN A 161 -9.38 1.16 4.43
C GLN A 161 -9.55 2.20 5.56
N LEU A 162 -9.25 3.47 5.30
CA LEU A 162 -9.29 4.55 6.29
C LEU A 162 -10.64 5.27 6.40
N LEU A 163 -11.54 5.14 5.41
CA LEU A 163 -12.88 5.77 5.44
C LEU A 163 -13.64 5.54 6.77
N PRO A 164 -13.77 4.29 7.29
CA PRO A 164 -14.57 4.03 8.50
C PRO A 164 -13.94 4.60 9.79
N SER A 165 -12.67 5.00 9.72
CA SER A 165 -11.86 5.35 10.89
C SER A 165 -11.96 6.82 11.29
N THR A 166 -12.55 7.64 10.43
CA THR A 166 -12.55 9.08 10.58
C THR A 166 -13.93 9.58 10.97
N LYS A 167 -14.14 9.80 12.28
CA LYS A 167 -15.33 10.53 12.78
C LYS A 167 -15.50 11.91 12.13
N ALA A 168 -14.42 12.46 11.58
CA ALA A 168 -14.33 13.76 10.93
C ALA A 168 -14.54 13.73 9.39
N GLY A 169 -14.97 12.59 8.83
CA GLY A 169 -15.36 12.49 7.43
C GLY A 169 -14.22 12.28 6.43
N ASN A 170 -14.61 12.20 5.14
CA ASN A 170 -13.76 11.76 4.02
C ASN A 170 -12.45 12.55 3.87
N GLY A 171 -12.46 13.86 4.15
CA GLY A 171 -11.28 14.72 4.08
C GLY A 171 -10.12 14.27 4.99
N ASN A 172 -10.43 13.78 6.19
CA ASN A 172 -9.40 13.28 7.11
C ASN A 172 -8.90 11.89 6.71
N ALA A 173 -9.76 11.05 6.12
CA ALA A 173 -9.36 9.74 5.62
C ALA A 173 -8.37 9.87 4.47
N ILE A 174 -8.65 10.75 3.51
CA ILE A 174 -7.78 10.96 2.35
C ILE A 174 -6.47 11.63 2.73
N ALA A 175 -6.48 12.60 3.66
CA ALA A 175 -5.26 13.21 4.18
C ALA A 175 -4.35 12.18 4.88
N ALA A 176 -4.94 11.31 5.72
CA ALA A 176 -4.21 10.25 6.39
C ALA A 176 -3.66 9.21 5.40
N ALA A 177 -4.46 8.80 4.41
CA ALA A 177 -4.03 7.89 3.35
C ALA A 177 -2.83 8.48 2.59
N THR A 178 -2.92 9.75 2.20
CA THR A 178 -1.85 10.48 1.52
C THR A 178 -0.57 10.53 2.36
N ALA A 179 -0.68 10.90 3.63
CA ALA A 179 0.48 10.99 4.52
C ALA A 179 1.18 9.62 4.69
N ILE A 180 0.42 8.56 4.93
CA ILE A 180 0.96 7.21 5.11
C ILE A 180 1.58 6.70 3.80
N TYR A 181 0.87 6.85 2.68
CA TYR A 181 1.32 6.39 1.38
C TYR A 181 2.64 7.07 0.98
N LEU A 182 2.69 8.40 1.01
CA LEU A 182 3.90 9.14 0.63
C LEU A 182 5.05 8.95 1.62
N GLY A 183 4.74 8.80 2.92
CA GLY A 183 5.73 8.47 3.93
C GLY A 183 6.50 7.19 3.58
N VAL A 184 5.78 6.13 3.22
CA VAL A 184 6.39 4.82 2.94
C VAL A 184 6.91 4.68 1.51
N ALA A 185 6.25 5.29 0.53
CA ALA A 185 6.58 5.17 -0.88
C ALA A 185 7.67 6.15 -1.35
N LEU A 186 7.85 7.28 -0.66
CA LEU A 186 8.83 8.32 -1.02
C LEU A 186 9.77 8.69 0.13
N VAL A 187 9.23 9.12 1.27
CA VAL A 187 10.07 9.68 2.36
C VAL A 187 11.06 8.64 2.88
N ILE A 188 10.60 7.42 3.20
CA ILE A 188 11.49 6.34 3.67
C ILE A 188 12.58 6.01 2.63
N PRO A 189 12.27 5.76 1.34
CA PRO A 189 13.30 5.56 0.32
C PRO A 189 14.32 6.70 0.20
N VAL A 190 13.88 7.97 0.21
CA VAL A 190 14.76 9.14 0.11
C VAL A 190 15.69 9.25 1.32
N LEU A 191 15.15 9.09 2.53
CA LEU A 191 15.94 9.10 3.77
C LEU A 191 16.95 7.96 3.78
N ARG A 192 16.52 6.75 3.41
CA ARG A 192 17.39 5.57 3.32
C ARG A 192 18.51 5.79 2.31
N ALA A 193 18.20 6.38 1.16
CA ALA A 193 19.20 6.69 0.14
C ALA A 193 20.23 7.71 0.63
N GLY A 194 19.78 8.76 1.34
CA GLY A 194 20.68 9.74 1.94
C GLY A 194 21.59 9.16 3.03
N ILE A 195 21.05 8.32 3.92
CA ILE A 195 21.80 7.72 5.04
C ILE A 195 22.81 6.68 4.56
N LEU A 196 22.44 5.86 3.58
CA LEU A 196 23.27 4.74 3.09
C LEU A 196 24.09 5.08 1.85
N GLY A 197 24.02 6.32 1.34
CA GLY A 197 24.70 6.73 0.11
C GLY A 197 24.19 5.98 -1.14
N LEU A 198 22.94 5.52 -1.15
CA LEU A 198 22.34 4.84 -2.29
C LEU A 198 21.81 5.84 -3.33
N PRO A 199 21.61 5.42 -4.59
CA PRO A 199 20.95 6.25 -5.60
C PRO A 199 19.58 6.73 -5.13
N GLN A 200 19.31 8.02 -5.31
CA GLN A 200 18.00 8.60 -5.01
C GLN A 200 16.93 8.08 -5.97
N PRO A 201 15.66 7.96 -5.53
CA PRO A 201 14.55 7.66 -6.42
C PRO A 201 14.49 8.67 -7.57
N SER A 202 14.13 8.21 -8.77
CA SER A 202 14.01 9.11 -9.92
C SER A 202 12.90 10.14 -9.70
N TRP A 203 13.10 11.34 -10.24
CA TRP A 203 12.06 12.39 -10.21
C TRP A 203 10.76 11.95 -10.88
N SER A 204 10.85 11.16 -11.96
CA SER A 204 9.67 10.62 -12.64
C SER A 204 8.84 9.73 -11.70
N TYR A 205 9.48 8.83 -10.95
CA TYR A 205 8.80 8.00 -9.97
C TYR A 205 8.16 8.83 -8.86
N ALA A 206 8.89 9.83 -8.34
CA ALA A 206 8.38 10.72 -7.29
C ALA A 206 7.13 11.49 -7.73
N LEU A 207 7.13 12.02 -8.96
CA LEU A 207 5.98 12.72 -9.53
C LEU A 207 4.75 11.81 -9.66
N TRP A 208 4.91 10.59 -10.16
CA TRP A 208 3.79 9.66 -10.28
C TRP A 208 3.26 9.17 -8.93
N ALA A 209 4.15 8.87 -8.00
CA ALA A 209 3.76 8.44 -6.65
C ALA A 209 3.06 9.56 -5.86
N ALA A 210 3.45 10.83 -6.05
CA ALA A 210 2.83 11.96 -5.36
C ALA A 210 1.60 12.54 -6.06
N GLY A 211 1.57 12.54 -7.40
CA GLY A 211 0.58 13.24 -8.20
C GLY A 211 -0.85 12.76 -7.90
N VAL A 212 -1.09 11.45 -7.91
CA VAL A 212 -2.43 10.88 -7.68
C VAL A 212 -2.95 11.20 -6.26
N PRO A 213 -2.22 10.92 -5.16
CA PRO A 213 -2.66 11.31 -3.82
C PRO A 213 -2.94 12.81 -3.67
N MET A 214 -2.09 13.68 -4.25
CA MET A 214 -2.26 15.13 -4.19
C MET A 214 -3.50 15.61 -4.93
N MET A 215 -3.74 15.11 -6.15
CA MET A 215 -4.95 15.43 -6.91
C MET A 215 -6.22 14.97 -6.17
N ALA A 216 -6.17 13.79 -5.55
CA ALA A 216 -7.31 13.26 -4.82
C ALA A 216 -7.66 14.13 -3.59
N VAL A 217 -6.65 14.56 -2.82
CA VAL A 217 -6.83 15.51 -1.70
C VAL A 217 -7.43 16.83 -2.19
N ALA A 218 -6.92 17.39 -3.30
CA ALA A 218 -7.44 18.63 -3.87
C ALA A 218 -8.91 18.49 -4.31
N ALA A 219 -9.27 17.38 -4.96
CA ALA A 219 -10.64 17.11 -5.41
C ALA A 219 -11.61 16.98 -4.22
N VAL A 220 -11.27 16.19 -3.20
CA VAL A 220 -12.12 16.04 -2.00
C VAL A 220 -12.23 17.36 -1.23
N GLY A 221 -11.13 18.10 -1.09
CA GLY A 221 -11.13 19.41 -0.45
C GLY A 221 -12.05 20.41 -1.16
N PHE A 222 -12.04 20.40 -2.49
CA PHE A 222 -12.93 21.24 -3.31
C PHE A 222 -14.41 20.87 -3.13
N VAL A 223 -14.74 19.58 -3.13
CA VAL A 223 -16.12 19.09 -2.91
C VAL A 223 -16.61 19.47 -1.52
N CYS A 224 -15.81 19.24 -0.47
CA CYS A 224 -16.18 19.59 0.91
C CYS A 224 -16.40 21.10 1.08
N ARG A 225 -15.55 21.96 0.49
CA ARG A 225 -15.74 23.42 0.51
C ARG A 225 -17.04 23.83 -0.17
N ARG A 226 -17.37 23.24 -1.34
CA ARG A 226 -18.62 23.54 -2.05
C ARG A 226 -19.86 23.14 -1.26
N GLN A 227 -19.82 22.04 -0.52
CA GLN A 227 -20.93 21.61 0.33
C GLN A 227 -21.13 22.56 1.51
N ALA A 228 -20.05 23.02 2.15
CA ALA A 228 -20.11 23.97 3.27
C ALA A 228 -20.65 25.35 2.88
N CYS A 229 -20.48 25.79 1.62
CA CYS A 229 -21.07 27.05 1.14
C CYS A 229 -22.55 26.93 0.74
N ARG A 230 -23.12 25.72 0.70
CA ARG A 230 -24.52 25.47 0.33
C ARG A 230 -25.44 25.21 1.54
N SER A 231 -24.88 25.02 2.73
CA SER A 231 -25.57 24.87 4.02
C SER A 231 -25.65 26.19 4.75
#